data_AF-B0W3N3-F1
#
_entry.id   AF-B0W3N3-F1
#
_cell.length_a   1.000
_cell.length_b   1.000
_cell.length_c   1.000
_cell.angle_alpha   90.00
_cell.angle_beta   90.00
_cell.angle_gamma   90.00
#
_symmetry.space_group_name_H-M   'P 1'
#
loop_
_entity.id
_entity.type
_entity.pdbx_description
1 polymer ?
#
loop_
_entity_poly.entity_id
_entity_poly.type
_entity_poly.pdbx_seq_one_letter_code
_entity_poly.pdbx_strand_id
1 'polypeptide(L)'
;MESPVARIGRFIYNDGIPVITGAGYTFDFVQNKTRCEDEFFMLIRTGWLSFKRIAYFMIDLLKHYKWNRVVYFYERNSYYNVAGPNTGHLVLSTMAEFFRRENITYLPFSTDSARSNFTESLKEKVGFSHSSEY
;
A
#
# COMPACT_ATOMS: atom_id res chain seq x y z
N MET A 1 -8.75 9.05 -7.21
CA MET A 1 -8.26 10.37 -6.76
C MET A 1 -6.74 10.33 -6.88
N GLU A 2 -6.15 11.18 -7.73
CA GLU A 2 -4.72 11.09 -8.08
C GLU A 2 -3.82 11.79 -7.06
N SER A 3 -2.64 11.21 -6.81
CA SER A 3 -1.62 11.79 -5.93
C SER A 3 -1.17 13.17 -6.43
N PRO A 4 -0.89 14.16 -5.56
CA PRO A 4 -0.31 15.44 -5.97
C PRO A 4 0.97 15.29 -6.81
N VAL A 5 1.79 14.27 -6.51
CA VAL A 5 3.01 13.96 -7.26
C VAL A 5 2.69 13.54 -8.69
N ALA A 6 1.60 12.80 -8.92
CA ALA A 6 1.19 12.40 -10.27
C ALA A 6 0.80 13.63 -11.11
N ARG A 7 0.02 14.54 -10.52
CA ARG A 7 -0.43 15.77 -11.20
C ARG A 7 0.74 16.67 -11.58
N ILE A 8 1.65 16.93 -10.64
CA ILE A 8 2.86 17.73 -10.90
C ILE A 8 3.74 17.05 -11.95
N GLY A 9 3.97 15.74 -11.81
CA GLY A 9 4.78 14.96 -12.73
C GLY A 9 4.26 15.03 -14.17
N ARG A 10 2.93 14.93 -14.38
CA ARG A 10 2.33 15.06 -15.71
C ARG A 10 2.33 16.49 -16.25
N PHE A 11 2.15 17.49 -15.38
CA PHE A 11 2.15 18.89 -15.79
C PHE A 11 3.52 19.32 -16.31
N ILE A 12 4.57 19.03 -15.54
CA ILE A 12 5.94 19.43 -15.84
C ILE A 12 6.57 18.55 -16.94
N TYR A 13 5.97 17.39 -17.25
CA TYR A 13 6.50 16.45 -18.24
C TYR A 13 6.76 17.08 -19.61
N ASN A 14 5.85 17.93 -20.09
CA ASN A 14 5.99 18.55 -21.42
C ASN A 14 7.13 19.57 -21.50
N ASP A 15 7.62 20.07 -20.36
CA ASP A 15 8.68 21.08 -20.30
C ASP A 15 10.08 20.44 -20.24
N GLY A 16 10.19 19.10 -20.21
CA GLY A 16 11.48 18.40 -20.15
C GLY A 16 12.19 18.54 -18.80
N ILE A 17 11.49 18.95 -17.74
CA ILE A 17 12.07 19.22 -16.43
C ILE A 17 11.87 18.01 -15.50
N PRO A 18 12.94 17.48 -14.88
CA PRO A 18 12.81 16.38 -13.93
C PRO A 18 12.17 16.81 -12.61
N VAL A 19 11.32 15.96 -12.05
CA VAL A 19 10.71 16.15 -10.73
C VAL A 19 11.41 15.25 -9.73
N ILE A 20 12.05 15.82 -8.72
CA ILE A 20 12.72 15.06 -7.65
C ILE A 20 11.84 15.07 -6.40
N THR A 21 11.56 13.89 -5.82
CA THR A 21 10.76 13.78 -4.59
C THR A 21 11.29 12.71 -3.63
N GLY A 22 11.24 13.00 -2.32
CA GLY A 22 11.47 11.99 -1.27
C GLY A 22 10.28 11.06 -1.05
N ALA A 23 9.09 11.41 -1.59
CA ALA A 23 7.83 10.72 -1.36
C ALA A 23 7.38 9.91 -2.59
N GLY A 24 6.08 9.89 -2.89
CA GLY A 24 5.53 9.13 -4.02
C GLY A 24 5.60 7.62 -3.79
N TYR A 25 5.01 7.13 -2.71
CA TYR A 25 5.17 5.74 -2.26
C TYR A 25 4.37 4.69 -3.07
N THR A 26 3.46 5.13 -3.93
CA THR A 26 2.57 4.27 -4.71
C THR A 26 3.31 3.52 -5.81
N PHE A 27 2.70 2.44 -6.29
CA PHE A 27 3.29 1.52 -7.26
C PHE A 27 3.72 2.20 -8.57
N ASP A 28 2.93 3.16 -9.06
CA ASP A 28 3.16 3.85 -10.34
C ASP A 28 4.52 4.56 -10.38
N PHE A 29 4.98 5.09 -9.24
CA PHE A 29 6.23 5.84 -9.17
C PHE A 29 7.47 4.96 -8.96
N VAL A 30 7.28 3.65 -8.72
CA VAL A 30 8.36 2.68 -8.49
C VAL A 30 8.49 1.63 -9.60
N GLN A 31 7.69 1.75 -10.65
CA GLN A 31 7.85 0.92 -11.85
C GLN A 31 9.15 1.23 -12.58
N ASN A 32 9.60 0.30 -13.42
CA ASN A 32 10.68 0.60 -14.35
C ASN A 32 10.16 1.63 -15.35
N LYS A 33 10.81 2.79 -15.37
CA LYS A 33 10.41 3.98 -16.12
C LYS A 33 11.64 4.64 -16.73
N THR A 34 12.35 3.85 -17.54
CA THR A 34 13.66 4.18 -18.12
C THR A 34 13.55 4.60 -19.59
N ARG A 35 12.35 4.54 -20.18
CA ARG A 35 12.05 4.99 -21.54
C ARG A 35 11.21 6.26 -21.49
N CYS A 36 11.37 7.14 -22.49
CA CYS A 36 10.70 8.44 -22.51
C CYS A 36 9.17 8.34 -22.54
N GLU A 37 8.64 7.26 -23.12
CA GLU A 37 7.23 6.91 -23.20
C GLU A 37 6.66 6.32 -21.91
N ASP A 38 7.51 5.95 -20.94
CA ASP A 38 7.05 5.43 -19.66
C ASP A 38 6.41 6.56 -18.84
N GLU A 39 5.26 6.28 -18.24
CA GLU A 39 4.60 7.26 -17.38
C GLU A 39 5.51 7.62 -16.20
N PHE A 40 5.68 8.92 -15.96
CA PHE A 40 6.57 9.45 -14.93
C PHE A 40 8.06 9.14 -15.14
N PHE A 41 8.53 8.93 -16.39
CA PHE A 41 9.94 8.78 -16.75
C PHE A 41 10.86 9.81 -16.07
N MET A 42 10.43 11.08 -16.02
CA MET A 42 11.22 12.18 -15.43
C MET A 42 10.99 12.40 -13.92
N LEU A 43 10.20 11.55 -13.26
CA LEU A 43 9.99 11.63 -11.82
C LEU A 43 11.07 10.80 -11.09
N ILE A 44 11.99 11.45 -10.42
CA ILE A 44 13.06 10.80 -9.66
C ILE A 44 12.66 10.73 -8.20
N ARG A 45 12.62 9.51 -7.66
CA ARG A 45 12.43 9.28 -6.23
C ARG A 45 13.76 9.12 -5.53
N THR A 46 14.02 9.96 -4.54
CA THR A 46 15.18 9.83 -3.65
C THR A 46 14.87 9.00 -2.40
N GLY A 47 13.58 8.80 -2.09
CA GLY A 47 13.14 7.97 -0.97
C GLY A 47 13.35 6.48 -1.22
N TRP A 48 14.01 5.79 -0.30
CA TRP A 48 14.22 4.33 -0.36
C TRP A 48 12.92 3.54 -0.12
N LEU A 49 12.02 4.07 0.72
CA LEU A 49 10.79 3.40 1.11
C LEU A 49 9.70 3.56 0.03
N SER A 50 8.95 2.49 -0.23
CA SER A 50 7.73 2.48 -1.06
C SER A 50 6.78 1.43 -0.54
N PHE A 51 5.48 1.52 -0.86
CA PHE A 51 4.52 0.50 -0.42
C PHE A 51 4.90 -0.89 -0.96
N LYS A 52 5.46 -0.98 -2.17
CA LYS A 52 6.01 -2.21 -2.74
C LYS A 52 7.14 -2.81 -1.88
N ARG A 53 8.08 -1.98 -1.42
CA ARG A 53 9.17 -2.44 -0.56
C ARG A 53 8.70 -2.86 0.83
N ILE A 54 7.73 -2.14 1.40
CA ILE A 54 7.09 -2.56 2.66
C ILE A 54 6.41 -3.92 2.45
N ALA A 55 5.72 -4.12 1.33
CA ALA A 55 5.06 -5.41 1.04
C ALA A 55 6.05 -6.57 0.96
N TYR A 56 7.17 -6.42 0.25
CA TYR A 56 8.21 -7.45 0.22
C TYR A 56 8.81 -7.72 1.60
N PHE A 57 9.10 -6.67 2.37
CA PHE A 57 9.58 -6.83 3.74
C PHE A 57 8.60 -7.64 4.60
N MET A 58 7.30 -7.34 4.50
CA MET A 58 6.28 -8.10 5.23
C MET A 58 6.19 -9.55 4.75
N ILE A 59 6.27 -9.80 3.44
CA ILE A 59 6.31 -11.17 2.89
C ILE A 59 7.52 -11.94 3.44
N ASP A 60 8.70 -11.34 3.45
CA ASP A 60 9.92 -11.98 3.96
C ASP A 60 9.79 -12.29 5.45
N LEU A 61 9.20 -11.38 6.23
CA LEU A 61 8.89 -11.59 7.64
C LEU A 61 7.93 -12.78 7.85
N LEU A 62 6.83 -12.83 7.08
CA LEU A 62 5.85 -13.91 7.16
C LEU A 62 6.48 -15.26 6.80
N LYS A 63 7.28 -15.30 5.74
CA LYS A 63 8.02 -16.51 5.32
C LYS A 63 9.01 -16.97 6.38
N HIS A 64 9.75 -16.05 6.99
CA HIS A 64 10.72 -16.35 8.05
C HIS A 64 10.06 -17.07 9.24
N TYR A 65 8.89 -16.60 9.67
CA TYR A 65 8.12 -17.20 10.77
C TYR A 65 7.14 -18.30 10.33
N LYS A 66 7.13 -18.66 9.04
CA LYS A 66 6.21 -19.66 8.45
C LYS A 66 4.72 -19.33 8.66
N TRP A 67 4.39 -18.04 8.65
CA TRP A 67 3.01 -17.56 8.69
C TRP A 67 2.46 -17.40 7.27
N ASN A 68 1.23 -17.87 7.04
CA ASN A 68 0.55 -17.76 5.73
C ASN A 68 -0.83 -17.08 5.83
N ARG A 69 -1.23 -16.62 7.02
CA ARG A 69 -2.48 -15.92 7.28
C ARG A 69 -2.22 -14.63 8.03
N VAL A 70 -2.84 -13.54 7.60
CA VAL A 70 -2.71 -12.22 8.24
C VAL A 70 -4.05 -11.50 8.33
N VAL A 71 -4.27 -10.80 9.43
CA VAL A 71 -5.37 -9.84 9.57
C VAL A 71 -4.76 -8.44 9.47
N TYR A 72 -5.25 -7.63 8.54
CA TYR A 72 -4.71 -6.31 8.29
C TYR A 72 -5.68 -5.23 8.78
N PHE A 73 -5.29 -4.51 9.84
CA PHE A 73 -6.01 -3.36 10.37
C PHE A 73 -5.64 -2.09 9.64
N TYR A 74 -6.63 -1.33 9.21
CA TYR A 74 -6.38 -0.04 8.59
C TYR A 74 -7.52 0.94 8.80
N GLU A 75 -7.16 2.22 8.93
CA GLU A 75 -8.05 3.34 8.69
C GLU A 75 -7.74 3.89 7.29
N ARG A 76 -8.76 4.17 6.48
CA ARG A 76 -8.58 4.56 5.07
C ARG A 76 -7.72 5.80 4.90
N ASN A 77 -7.91 6.79 5.78
CA ASN A 77 -7.20 8.06 5.78
C ASN A 77 -6.07 8.13 6.80
N SER A 78 -5.64 7.00 7.37
CA SER A 78 -4.45 6.97 8.23
C SER A 78 -3.24 7.53 7.48
N TYR A 79 -2.30 8.10 8.24
CA TYR A 79 -1.07 8.72 7.71
C TYR A 79 -1.29 9.90 6.76
N TYR A 80 -2.45 10.56 6.83
CA TYR A 80 -2.76 11.77 6.06
C TYR A 80 -1.64 12.82 6.14
N ASN A 81 -1.15 13.10 7.35
CA ASN A 81 -0.09 14.10 7.57
C ASN A 81 1.29 13.69 7.03
N VAL A 82 1.46 12.44 6.61
CA VAL A 82 2.75 11.89 6.16
C VAL A 82 2.78 11.68 4.65
N ALA A 83 1.71 11.13 4.08
CA ALA A 83 1.66 10.77 2.65
C ALA A 83 0.37 11.19 1.95
N GLY A 84 -0.50 11.93 2.63
CA GLY A 84 -1.71 12.53 2.07
C GLY A 84 -2.96 11.64 2.15
N PRO A 85 -4.06 12.08 1.51
CA PRO A 85 -5.34 11.39 1.53
C PRO A 85 -5.25 9.92 1.11
N ASN A 86 -6.09 9.08 1.69
CA ASN A 86 -6.19 7.65 1.36
C ASN A 86 -4.89 6.83 1.54
N THR A 87 -3.87 7.34 2.25
CA THR A 87 -2.60 6.62 2.41
C THR A 87 -2.80 5.22 3.00
N GLY A 88 -3.58 5.09 4.08
CA GLY A 88 -3.88 3.78 4.66
C GLY A 88 -4.49 2.80 3.66
N HIS A 89 -5.42 3.27 2.83
CA HIS A 89 -6.00 2.45 1.76
C HIS A 89 -4.98 2.08 0.67
N LEU A 90 -4.10 2.99 0.28
CA LEU A 90 -3.07 2.72 -0.73
C LEU A 90 -2.05 1.68 -0.24
N VAL A 91 -1.64 1.76 1.03
CA VAL A 91 -0.76 0.76 1.66
C VAL A 91 -1.44 -0.59 1.67
N LEU A 92 -2.68 -0.68 2.19
CA LEU A 92 -3.43 -1.93 2.24
C LEU A 92 -3.61 -2.54 0.85
N SER A 93 -3.99 -1.73 -0.14
CA SER A 93 -4.22 -2.22 -1.50
C SER A 93 -2.94 -2.78 -2.10
N THR A 94 -1.80 -2.15 -1.83
CA THR A 94 -0.49 -2.68 -2.23
C THR A 94 -0.19 -4.00 -1.51
N MET A 95 -0.42 -4.07 -0.19
CA MET A 95 -0.20 -5.29 0.59
C MET A 95 -1.04 -6.47 0.08
N ALA A 96 -2.34 -6.24 -0.12
CA ALA A 96 -3.28 -7.23 -0.62
C ALA A 96 -2.85 -7.79 -1.98
N GLU A 97 -2.41 -6.93 -2.90
CA GLU A 97 -1.92 -7.34 -4.21
C GLU A 97 -0.70 -8.27 -4.10
N PHE A 98 0.28 -7.90 -3.27
CA PHE A 98 1.51 -8.69 -3.12
C PHE A 98 1.29 -9.97 -2.32
N PHE A 99 0.42 -9.97 -1.31
CA PHE A 99 0.04 -11.17 -0.58
C PHE A 99 -0.67 -12.19 -1.48
N ARG A 100 -1.55 -11.76 -2.38
CA ARG A 100 -2.18 -12.66 -3.37
C ARG A 100 -1.16 -13.34 -4.27
N ARG A 101 -0.14 -12.61 -4.73
CA ARG A 101 0.93 -13.16 -5.58
C ARG A 101 1.76 -14.24 -4.88
N GLU A 102 1.83 -14.18 -3.55
CA GLU A 102 2.61 -15.11 -2.71
C GLU A 102 1.75 -16.16 -2.01
N ASN A 103 0.47 -16.30 -2.39
CA ASN A 103 -0.51 -17.21 -1.76
C ASN A 103 -0.65 -17.01 -0.23
N ILE A 104 -0.51 -15.77 0.24
CA ILE A 104 -0.76 -15.40 1.64
C ILE A 104 -2.22 -15.01 1.77
N THR A 105 -2.94 -15.72 2.65
CA THR A 105 -4.33 -15.40 2.98
C THR A 105 -4.37 -14.15 3.82
N TYR A 106 -5.10 -13.13 3.38
CA TYR A 106 -5.24 -11.88 4.13
C TYR A 106 -6.71 -11.55 4.39
N LEU A 107 -6.99 -11.04 5.58
CA LEU A 107 -8.31 -10.60 6.01
C LEU A 107 -8.27 -9.10 6.29
N PRO A 108 -8.82 -8.25 5.40
CA PRO A 108 -8.84 -6.81 5.63
C PRO A 108 -9.87 -6.44 6.70
N PHE A 109 -9.46 -5.62 7.66
CA PHE A 109 -10.32 -5.06 8.69
C PHE A 109 -10.21 -3.53 8.70
N SER A 110 -11.27 -2.86 8.23
CA SER A 110 -11.37 -1.40 8.23
C SER A 110 -11.82 -0.91 9.60
N THR A 111 -11.09 0.02 10.19
CA THR A 111 -11.49 0.68 11.44
C THR A 111 -12.47 1.83 11.22
N ASP A 112 -12.61 2.34 9.99
CA ASP A 112 -13.52 3.43 9.62
C ASP A 112 -14.96 3.25 10.14
N SER A 113 -15.45 2.00 10.20
CA SER A 113 -16.81 1.64 10.63
C SER A 113 -16.89 1.08 12.05
N ALA A 114 -15.77 0.70 12.66
CA ALA A 114 -15.72 0.08 13.98
C ALA A 114 -15.60 1.17 15.06
N ARG A 115 -16.66 1.98 15.24
CA ARG A 115 -16.59 3.23 16.04
C ARG A 115 -16.50 3.06 17.57
N SER A 116 -16.59 1.86 18.14
CA SER A 116 -16.49 1.72 19.61
C SER A 116 -16.06 0.35 20.15
N ASN A 117 -16.28 -0.75 19.44
CA ASN A 117 -16.00 -2.09 19.95
C ASN A 117 -15.10 -2.90 19.01
N PHE A 118 -13.85 -2.43 18.89
CA PHE A 118 -12.82 -3.06 18.06
C PHE A 118 -12.63 -4.52 18.44
N THR A 119 -12.46 -4.83 19.72
CA THR A 119 -12.19 -6.18 20.22
C THR A 119 -13.26 -7.18 19.79
N GLU A 120 -14.54 -6.83 19.88
CA GLU A 120 -15.63 -7.74 19.50
C GLU A 120 -15.73 -7.93 17.99
N SER A 121 -15.68 -6.84 17.22
CA SER A 121 -15.67 -6.88 15.75
C SER A 121 -14.52 -7.74 15.20
N LEU A 122 -13.42 -7.73 15.93
CA LEU A 122 -12.15 -8.38 15.64
C LEU A 122 -12.21 -9.88 16.00
N LYS A 123 -12.73 -10.21 17.19
CA LYS A 123 -13.07 -11.60 17.56
C LYS A 123 -14.04 -12.24 16.57
N GLU A 124 -15.06 -11.50 16.15
CA GLU A 124 -16.02 -11.96 15.16
C GLU A 124 -15.33 -12.26 13.82
N LYS A 125 -14.57 -11.30 13.29
CA LYS A 125 -13.88 -11.43 12.00
C LYS A 125 -12.88 -12.59 11.98
N VAL A 126 -12.09 -12.75 13.05
CA VAL A 126 -11.10 -13.82 13.17
C VAL A 126 -11.76 -15.16 13.48
N GLY A 127 -12.73 -15.18 14.40
CA GLY A 127 -13.45 -16.38 14.83
C GLY A 127 -14.23 -17.06 13.69
N PHE A 128 -14.94 -16.28 12.85
CA PHE A 128 -15.62 -16.83 11.67
C PHE A 128 -14.67 -17.45 10.64
N SER A 129 -13.41 -16.97 10.58
CA SER A 129 -12.43 -17.51 9.64
C SER A 129 -11.84 -18.86 10.06
N HIS A 130 -12.00 -19.25 11.34
CA HIS A 130 -11.57 -20.54 11.88
C HIS A 130 -12.70 -21.58 11.96
N SER A 131 -13.96 -21.14 12.05
CA SER A 131 -15.12 -22.05 12.11
C SER A 131 -15.45 -22.70 10.75
N SER A 132 -14.94 -22.17 9.65
CA SER A 132 -15.12 -22.74 8.29
C SER A 132 -14.12 -23.85 7.96
N GLU A 133 -13.20 -24.18 8.87
CA GLU A 133 -12.18 -25.23 8.70
C GLU A 133 -12.53 -26.55 9.42
N TYR A 134 -13.76 -26.68 9.91
CA TYR A 134 -14.32 -27.88 10.53
C TYR A 134 -15.61 -28.33 9.86
#